data_AF-F8L4A7-F1
#
_entry.id   AF-F8L4A7-F1
#
_cell.length_a   1.000
_cell.length_b   1.000
_cell.length_c   1.000
_cell.angle_alpha   90.00
_cell.angle_beta   90.00
_cell.angle_gamma   90.00
#
_symmetry.space_group_name_H-M   'P 1'
#
loop_
_entity.id
_entity.type
_entity.pdbx_description
1 polymer ?
#
loop_
_entity_poly.entity_id
_entity_poly.type
_entity_poly.pdbx_seq_one_letter_code
_entity_poly.pdbx_strand_id
1 'polypeptide(L)'
;MNFANFRIFLIYLFVFLGPLGNLLCPKFLPYQFRAFYFVLPAFFLFYTKLYYKELKTVLLFLPFFLYALASAYFCINRPALHFEESLISRVGLFACEVLFMFGAAFCLRDQKMAKEKKRLIRIYLAAFFISLLVGYALFAGYYLKVFSWETIDKFTVITQMGWGILRFSPGSYPNEYGVVASFVSSILLLLIIERKNPAFQLGLSKKSLYCFFGLTFGALLLSTTRAAYLSFVFALLYIFCISKSFRYLSFLGLAAVMIFFMVMGDRLELVMEILTSSFKPSYYKDVSMQLRLEHWQESLDAFNTFPLFGRGFGTLFYVHNVYIELFAELGLIGCLTLLFFGLAYFFQHQIEIKKVFLKRWASTEELFSNRVIVLGFIHIFSFALTNHNINHHLTWMVFLLFNMGLFARKPDTSLQQES
;
A
#
# COMPACT_ATOMS: atom_id res chain seq x y z
N MET A 1 -18.34 7.54 -25.56
CA MET A 1 -17.16 8.04 -24.80
C MET A 1 -15.92 7.86 -25.68
N ASN A 2 -15.08 8.87 -25.90
CA ASN A 2 -13.82 8.70 -26.64
C ASN A 2 -12.92 7.66 -25.93
N PHE A 3 -12.24 6.81 -26.68
CA PHE A 3 -11.31 5.78 -26.16
C PHE A 3 -10.30 6.33 -25.14
N ALA A 4 -9.78 7.54 -25.38
CA ALA A 4 -8.89 8.21 -24.41
C ALA A 4 -9.57 8.46 -23.06
N ASN A 5 -10.83 8.90 -23.08
CA ASN A 5 -11.60 9.15 -21.86
C ASN A 5 -11.93 7.84 -21.14
N PHE A 6 -12.22 6.76 -21.89
CA PHE A 6 -12.47 5.44 -21.31
C PHE A 6 -11.27 4.93 -20.51
N ARG A 7 -10.04 5.06 -21.05
CA ARG A 7 -8.81 4.69 -20.33
C ARG A 7 -8.63 5.47 -19.03
N ILE A 8 -8.88 6.78 -19.06
CA ILE A 8 -8.82 7.62 -17.86
C ILE A 8 -9.87 7.18 -16.83
N PHE A 9 -11.08 6.84 -17.29
CA PHE A 9 -12.13 6.31 -16.42
C PHE A 9 -11.70 5.01 -15.74
N LEU A 10 -11.06 4.08 -16.45
CA LEU A 10 -10.53 2.85 -15.85
C LEU A 10 -9.51 3.14 -14.74
N ILE A 11 -8.63 4.13 -14.93
CA ILE A 11 -7.67 4.54 -13.90
C ILE A 11 -8.39 5.08 -12.66
N TYR A 12 -9.39 5.96 -12.86
CA TYR A 12 -10.18 6.49 -11.75
C TYR A 12 -10.98 5.42 -11.03
N LEU A 13 -11.54 4.46 -11.78
CA LEU A 13 -12.27 3.33 -11.23
C LEU A 13 -11.34 2.43 -10.41
N PHE A 14 -10.14 2.11 -10.90
CA PHE A 14 -9.12 1.37 -10.14
C PHE A 14 -8.82 2.04 -8.79
N VAL A 15 -8.54 3.35 -8.81
CA VAL A 15 -8.24 4.13 -7.58
C VAL A 15 -9.43 4.19 -6.63
N PHE A 16 -10.65 4.28 -7.16
CA PHE A 16 -11.88 4.29 -6.37
C PHE A 16 -12.17 2.92 -5.73
N LEU A 17 -11.96 1.82 -6.45
CA LEU A 17 -12.26 0.48 -5.96
C LEU A 17 -11.24 -0.03 -4.91
N GLY A 18 -10.01 0.50 -4.91
CA GLY A 18 -8.95 0.09 -3.98
C GLY A 18 -9.38 0.06 -2.51
N PRO A 19 -9.74 1.21 -1.90
CA PRO A 19 -10.16 1.28 -0.50
C PRO A 19 -11.48 0.55 -0.16
N LEU A 20 -12.30 0.25 -1.16
CA LEU A 20 -13.56 -0.47 -0.99
C LEU A 20 -13.35 -1.98 -0.91
N GLY A 21 -12.29 -2.50 -1.54
CA GLY A 21 -11.85 -3.89 -1.42
C GLY A 21 -12.98 -4.90 -1.61
N ASN A 22 -13.27 -5.69 -0.57
CA ASN A 22 -14.30 -6.73 -0.56
C ASN A 22 -15.73 -6.21 -0.34
N LEU A 23 -15.94 -4.92 -0.01
CA LEU A 23 -17.31 -4.38 0.15
C LEU A 23 -18.15 -4.52 -1.12
N LEU A 24 -17.50 -4.54 -2.28
CA LEU A 24 -18.14 -4.64 -3.59
C LEU A 24 -17.85 -5.98 -4.28
N CYS A 25 -17.18 -6.92 -3.61
CA CYS A 25 -16.76 -8.17 -4.24
C CYS A 25 -17.88 -9.23 -4.17
N PRO A 26 -18.27 -9.84 -5.29
CA PRO A 26 -19.25 -10.93 -5.29
C PRO A 26 -18.76 -12.14 -4.47
N LYS A 27 -19.64 -12.74 -3.68
CA LYS A 27 -19.29 -13.83 -2.74
C LYS A 27 -18.90 -15.16 -3.40
N PHE A 28 -19.20 -15.34 -4.68
CA PHE A 28 -18.78 -16.54 -5.39
C PHE A 28 -17.29 -16.51 -5.79
N LEU A 29 -16.62 -15.37 -5.60
CA LEU A 29 -15.19 -15.23 -5.82
C LEU A 29 -14.39 -15.59 -4.55
N PRO A 30 -13.11 -15.95 -4.69
CA PRO A 30 -12.23 -16.21 -3.55
C PRO A 30 -12.20 -15.02 -2.57
N TYR A 31 -12.12 -15.29 -1.27
CA TYR A 31 -12.09 -14.24 -0.23
C TYR A 31 -10.92 -13.25 -0.39
N GLN A 32 -9.83 -13.69 -1.02
CA GLN A 32 -8.67 -12.84 -1.32
C GLN A 32 -8.90 -11.92 -2.51
N PHE A 33 -9.92 -12.16 -3.34
CA PHE A 33 -10.21 -11.36 -4.52
C PHE A 33 -10.72 -9.97 -4.13
N ARG A 34 -10.14 -8.93 -4.73
CA ARG A 34 -10.47 -7.53 -4.44
C ARG A 34 -11.22 -6.90 -5.60
N ALA A 35 -12.15 -5.98 -5.33
CA ALA A 35 -12.93 -5.33 -6.39
C ALA A 35 -12.09 -4.63 -7.46
N PHE A 36 -10.94 -4.05 -7.11
CA PHE A 36 -10.08 -3.39 -8.09
C PHE A 36 -9.43 -4.36 -9.09
N TYR A 37 -9.40 -5.68 -8.81
CA TYR A 37 -8.93 -6.69 -9.75
C TYR A 37 -9.81 -6.81 -11.00
N PHE A 38 -11.09 -6.42 -10.94
CA PHE A 38 -11.96 -6.40 -12.13
C PHE A 38 -11.47 -5.45 -13.22
N VAL A 39 -10.68 -4.44 -12.86
CA VAL A 39 -10.21 -3.42 -13.81
C VAL A 39 -8.86 -3.81 -14.42
N LEU A 40 -8.06 -4.62 -13.73
CA LEU A 40 -6.70 -4.98 -14.14
C LEU A 40 -6.61 -5.63 -15.53
N PRO A 41 -7.48 -6.60 -15.92
CA PRO A 41 -7.40 -7.22 -17.24
C PRO A 41 -7.50 -6.23 -18.41
N ALA A 42 -8.04 -5.04 -18.19
CA ALA A 42 -8.13 -3.99 -19.21
C ALA A 42 -6.78 -3.29 -19.50
N PHE A 43 -5.66 -3.74 -18.92
CA PHE A 43 -4.35 -3.09 -19.09
C PHE A 43 -3.91 -2.97 -20.56
N PHE A 44 -4.26 -3.94 -21.41
CA PHE A 44 -3.88 -3.94 -22.83
C PHE A 44 -4.41 -2.71 -23.58
N LEU A 45 -5.50 -2.09 -23.11
CA LEU A 45 -6.07 -0.87 -23.70
C LEU A 45 -5.12 0.33 -23.58
N PHE A 46 -4.20 0.35 -22.60
CA PHE A 46 -3.22 1.43 -22.47
C PHE A 46 -2.11 1.34 -23.53
N TYR A 47 -1.90 0.16 -24.11
CA TYR A 47 -0.76 -0.15 -24.97
C TYR A 47 -1.10 -0.18 -26.47
N THR A 48 -2.26 0.34 -26.87
CA THR A 48 -2.64 0.46 -28.30
C THR A 48 -1.72 1.39 -29.09
N LYS A 49 -1.00 2.29 -28.41
CA LYS A 49 0.05 3.14 -28.96
C LYS A 49 1.23 3.16 -28.00
N LEU A 50 2.26 2.36 -28.29
CA LEU A 50 3.50 2.27 -27.53
C LEU A 50 4.56 3.20 -28.11
N TYR A 51 5.05 4.12 -27.29
CA TYR A 51 6.21 4.95 -27.59
C TYR A 51 7.48 4.22 -27.13
N TYR A 52 8.60 4.47 -27.81
CA TYR A 52 9.88 3.80 -27.55
C TYR A 52 10.31 3.82 -26.07
N LYS A 53 10.16 4.97 -25.38
CA LYS A 53 10.51 5.10 -23.95
C LYS A 53 9.68 4.17 -23.05
N GLU A 54 8.43 3.96 -23.41
CA GLU A 54 7.47 3.16 -22.63
C GLU A 54 7.76 1.68 -22.80
N LEU A 55 7.99 1.27 -24.06
CA LEU A 55 8.42 -0.07 -24.40
C LEU A 55 9.72 -0.40 -23.67
N LYS A 56 10.70 0.51 -23.66
CA LYS A 56 11.96 0.32 -22.92
C LYS A 56 11.73 0.08 -21.43
N THR A 57 10.83 0.82 -20.78
CA THR A 57 10.51 0.59 -19.37
C THR A 57 9.82 -0.75 -19.15
N VAL A 58 8.85 -1.14 -19.98
CA VAL A 58 8.19 -2.45 -19.87
C VAL A 58 9.19 -3.59 -20.08
N LEU A 59 10.04 -3.49 -21.11
CA LEU A 59 11.08 -4.45 -21.41
C LEU A 59 12.13 -4.57 -20.30
N LEU A 60 12.35 -3.51 -19.52
CA LEU A 60 13.26 -3.54 -18.36
C LEU A 60 12.79 -4.54 -17.29
N PHE A 61 11.47 -4.72 -17.12
CA PHE A 61 10.90 -5.66 -16.15
C PHE A 61 10.61 -7.04 -16.73
N LEU A 62 10.68 -7.21 -18.05
CA LEU A 62 10.43 -8.48 -18.72
C LEU A 62 11.29 -9.64 -18.17
N PRO A 63 12.61 -9.47 -17.93
CA PRO A 63 13.42 -10.55 -17.37
C PRO A 63 12.95 -11.01 -15.99
N PHE A 64 12.47 -10.10 -15.14
CA PHE A 64 11.90 -10.45 -13.85
C PHE A 64 10.61 -11.27 -14.01
N PHE A 65 9.71 -10.89 -14.93
CA PHE A 65 8.48 -11.66 -15.17
C PHE A 65 8.77 -13.05 -15.74
N LEU A 66 9.71 -13.15 -16.68
CA LEU A 66 10.14 -14.43 -17.22
C LEU A 66 10.75 -15.31 -16.13
N TYR A 67 11.55 -14.72 -15.24
CA TYR A 67 12.12 -15.41 -14.09
C TYR A 67 11.03 -15.90 -13.13
N ALA A 68 10.10 -15.03 -12.72
CA ALA A 68 9.00 -15.37 -11.82
C ALA A 68 8.10 -16.47 -12.40
N LEU A 69 7.81 -16.40 -13.71
CA LEU A 69 7.04 -17.41 -14.42
C LEU A 69 7.76 -18.76 -14.49
N ALA A 70 9.05 -18.75 -14.86
CA ALA A 70 9.87 -19.97 -14.88
C ALA A 70 9.97 -20.59 -13.47
N SER A 71 10.25 -19.76 -12.47
CA SER A 71 10.33 -20.12 -11.06
C SER A 71 9.01 -20.77 -10.58
N ALA A 72 7.86 -20.17 -10.88
CA ALA A 72 6.56 -20.77 -10.58
C ALA A 72 6.32 -22.10 -11.33
N TYR A 73 6.64 -22.15 -12.63
CA TYR A 73 6.45 -23.35 -13.46
C TYR A 73 7.28 -24.55 -12.99
N PHE A 74 8.55 -24.32 -12.63
CA PHE A 74 9.41 -25.39 -12.12
C PHE A 74 8.89 -25.99 -10.81
N CYS A 75 8.15 -25.23 -10.01
CA CYS A 75 7.62 -25.67 -8.73
C CYS A 75 6.30 -26.46 -8.85
N ILE A 76 5.47 -26.15 -9.85
CA ILE A 76 4.25 -26.92 -10.15
C ILE A 76 4.58 -28.38 -10.48
N ASN A 77 5.72 -28.62 -11.13
CA ASN A 77 6.14 -29.96 -11.53
C ASN A 77 6.79 -30.77 -10.37
N ARG A 78 6.80 -30.24 -9.14
CA ARG A 78 7.34 -30.95 -7.97
C ARG A 78 6.21 -31.62 -7.19
N PRO A 79 6.12 -32.96 -7.19
CA PRO A 79 4.99 -33.70 -6.59
C PRO A 79 4.85 -33.53 -5.07
N ALA A 80 5.85 -32.98 -4.38
CA ALA A 80 5.84 -32.77 -2.93
C ALA A 80 5.13 -31.48 -2.49
N LEU A 81 4.64 -30.65 -3.41
CA LEU A 81 4.07 -29.34 -3.10
C LEU A 81 2.64 -29.25 -3.66
N HIS A 82 1.66 -29.70 -2.87
CA HIS A 82 0.26 -29.40 -3.13
C HIS A 82 -0.01 -27.94 -2.74
N PHE A 83 -0.16 -27.07 -3.73
CA PHE A 83 -0.55 -25.68 -3.50
C PHE A 83 -2.07 -25.54 -3.66
N GLU A 84 -2.72 -24.86 -2.71
CA GLU A 84 -4.16 -24.56 -2.77
C GLU A 84 -4.51 -23.56 -3.88
N GLU A 85 -3.52 -22.80 -4.37
CA GLU A 85 -3.68 -21.77 -5.39
C GLU A 85 -2.78 -22.00 -6.61
N SER A 86 -3.26 -21.57 -7.78
CA SER A 86 -2.47 -21.55 -9.01
C SER A 86 -1.35 -20.51 -8.91
N LEU A 87 -0.10 -20.95 -8.75
CA LEU A 87 1.10 -20.10 -8.78
C LEU A 87 1.16 -19.23 -10.04
N ILE A 88 0.73 -19.77 -11.19
CA ILE A 88 0.65 -19.04 -12.45
C ILE A 88 -0.31 -17.86 -12.36
N SER A 89 -1.44 -18.04 -11.65
CA SER A 89 -2.41 -16.96 -11.45
C SER A 89 -1.83 -15.83 -10.61
N ARG A 90 -0.95 -16.12 -9.63
CA ARG A 90 -0.24 -15.10 -8.84
C ARG A 90 0.74 -14.30 -9.68
N VAL A 91 1.56 -14.98 -10.50
CA VAL A 91 2.45 -14.31 -11.47
C VAL A 91 1.64 -13.46 -12.45
N GLY A 92 0.53 -14.00 -12.98
CA GLY A 92 -0.36 -13.30 -13.90
C GLY A 92 -0.99 -12.06 -13.27
N LEU A 93 -1.45 -12.14 -12.02
CA LEU A 93 -1.99 -11.01 -11.27
C LEU A 93 -0.92 -9.92 -11.08
N PHE A 94 0.26 -10.29 -10.59
CA PHE A 94 1.37 -9.36 -10.38
C PHE A 94 1.79 -8.67 -11.69
N ALA A 95 1.86 -9.42 -12.79
CA ALA A 95 2.12 -8.86 -14.13
C ALA A 95 1.03 -7.88 -14.58
N CYS A 96 -0.25 -8.23 -14.38
CA CYS A 96 -1.37 -7.34 -14.70
C CYS A 96 -1.30 -6.04 -13.88
N GLU A 97 -0.97 -6.11 -12.60
CA GLU A 97 -0.84 -4.92 -11.74
C GLU A 97 0.28 -3.99 -12.23
N VAL A 98 1.48 -4.52 -12.48
CA VAL A 98 2.61 -3.72 -12.98
C VAL A 98 2.30 -3.10 -14.35
N LEU A 99 1.81 -3.90 -15.30
CA LEU A 99 1.47 -3.42 -16.64
C LEU A 99 0.32 -2.41 -16.61
N PHE A 100 -0.69 -2.62 -15.76
CA PHE A 100 -1.74 -1.63 -15.57
C PHE A 100 -1.17 -0.31 -15.04
N MET A 101 -0.30 -0.35 -14.01
CA MET A 101 0.27 0.88 -13.43
C MET A 101 1.15 1.64 -14.43
N PHE A 102 1.98 0.95 -15.21
CA PHE A 102 2.77 1.60 -16.26
C PHE A 102 1.88 2.18 -17.36
N GLY A 103 0.94 1.40 -17.89
CA GLY A 103 -0.02 1.86 -18.89
C GLY A 103 -0.83 3.07 -18.43
N ALA A 104 -1.32 3.04 -17.19
CA ALA A 104 -2.04 4.14 -16.57
C ALA A 104 -1.17 5.41 -16.43
N ALA A 105 0.06 5.27 -15.96
CA ALA A 105 1.00 6.38 -15.83
C ALA A 105 1.37 6.99 -17.20
N PHE A 106 1.55 6.17 -18.24
CA PHE A 106 1.77 6.65 -19.60
C PHE A 106 0.56 7.39 -20.16
N CYS A 107 -0.65 6.88 -19.92
CA CYS A 107 -1.89 7.51 -20.38
C CYS A 107 -2.11 8.91 -19.78
N LEU A 108 -1.59 9.16 -18.56
CA LEU A 108 -1.75 10.43 -17.86
C LEU A 108 -0.62 11.44 -18.11
N ARG A 109 0.47 11.03 -18.79
CA ARG A 109 1.71 11.83 -18.90
C ARG A 109 1.56 13.19 -19.60
N ASP A 110 0.58 13.30 -20.50
CA ASP A 110 0.35 14.48 -21.34
C ASP A 110 -0.60 15.49 -20.65
N GLN A 111 -1.11 15.14 -19.46
CA GLN A 111 -2.00 16.01 -18.70
C GLN A 111 -1.22 16.89 -17.72
N LYS A 112 -1.90 17.89 -17.13
CA LYS A 112 -1.34 18.70 -16.04
C LYS A 112 -1.11 17.81 -14.82
N MET A 113 0.07 17.20 -14.74
CA MET A 113 0.41 16.11 -13.83
C MET A 113 0.08 16.39 -12.36
N ALA A 114 0.41 17.58 -11.86
CA ALA A 114 0.12 17.97 -10.48
C ALA A 114 -1.39 17.96 -10.18
N LYS A 115 -2.21 18.42 -11.13
CA LYS A 115 -3.68 18.43 -11.01
C LYS A 115 -4.24 17.02 -11.03
N GLU A 116 -3.76 16.16 -11.92
CA GLU A 116 -4.23 14.77 -12.01
C GLU A 116 -3.84 13.94 -10.78
N LYS A 117 -2.60 14.06 -10.28
CA LYS A 117 -2.21 13.41 -9.01
C LYS A 117 -3.12 13.84 -7.86
N LYS A 118 -3.42 15.14 -7.74
CA LYS A 118 -4.36 15.66 -6.75
C LYS A 118 -5.76 15.08 -6.94
N ARG A 119 -6.22 14.93 -8.18
CA ARG A 119 -7.52 14.33 -8.49
C ARG A 119 -7.58 12.87 -8.06
N LEU A 120 -6.56 12.06 -8.38
CA LEU A 120 -6.47 10.67 -7.94
C LEU A 120 -6.46 10.56 -6.42
N ILE A 121 -5.70 11.40 -5.72
CA ILE A 121 -5.69 11.45 -4.25
C ILE A 121 -7.09 11.79 -3.71
N ARG A 122 -7.82 12.73 -4.30
CA ARG A 122 -9.21 13.05 -3.89
C ARG A 122 -10.16 11.87 -4.09
N ILE A 123 -10.06 11.17 -5.24
CA ILE A 123 -10.87 9.97 -5.52
C ILE A 123 -10.61 8.89 -4.48
N TYR A 124 -9.33 8.64 -4.18
CA TYR A 124 -8.91 7.69 -3.16
C TYR A 124 -9.46 8.04 -1.77
N LEU A 125 -9.32 9.31 -1.36
CA LEU A 125 -9.84 9.80 -0.07
C LEU A 125 -11.37 9.69 0.01
N ALA A 126 -12.09 9.95 -1.09
CA ALA A 126 -13.53 9.81 -1.15
C ALA A 126 -13.97 8.35 -1.02
N ALA A 127 -13.33 7.43 -1.76
CA ALA A 127 -13.59 6.00 -1.65
C ALA A 127 -13.30 5.47 -0.25
N PHE A 128 -12.17 5.87 0.35
CA PHE A 128 -11.82 5.50 1.71
C PHE A 128 -12.85 6.05 2.71
N PHE A 129 -13.34 7.28 2.54
CA PHE A 129 -14.38 7.83 3.41
C PHE A 129 -15.69 7.03 3.33
N ILE A 130 -16.08 6.56 2.14
CA ILE A 130 -17.25 5.66 1.98
C ILE A 130 -17.01 4.36 2.75
N SER A 131 -15.84 3.73 2.56
CA SER A 131 -15.46 2.51 3.29
C SER A 131 -15.52 2.72 4.82
N LEU A 132 -15.00 3.87 5.29
CA LEU A 132 -14.99 4.27 6.69
C LEU A 132 -16.40 4.41 7.27
N LEU A 133 -17.33 5.07 6.55
CA LEU A 133 -18.71 5.23 6.99
C LEU A 133 -19.42 3.88 7.09
N VAL A 134 -19.25 3.01 6.09
CA VAL A 134 -19.79 1.64 6.12
C VAL A 134 -19.21 0.87 7.30
N GLY A 135 -17.89 0.95 7.53
CA GLY A 135 -17.25 0.30 8.67
C GLY A 135 -17.79 0.75 10.02
N TYR A 136 -18.02 2.06 10.20
CA TYR A 136 -18.61 2.58 11.45
C TYR A 136 -20.06 2.16 11.63
N ALA A 137 -20.85 2.10 10.55
CA ALA A 137 -22.21 1.57 10.61
C ALA A 137 -22.22 0.09 11.01
N LEU A 138 -21.34 -0.74 10.44
CA LEU A 138 -21.19 -2.16 10.79
C LEU A 138 -20.71 -2.33 12.24
N PHE A 139 -19.69 -1.58 12.64
CA PHE A 139 -19.12 -1.65 13.99
C PHE A 139 -20.14 -1.24 15.06
N ALA A 140 -20.81 -0.09 14.89
CA ALA A 140 -21.85 0.34 15.82
C ALA A 140 -23.04 -0.62 15.82
N GLY A 141 -23.49 -1.06 14.64
CA GLY A 141 -24.59 -2.01 14.50
C GLY A 141 -24.31 -3.36 15.14
N TYR A 142 -23.06 -3.84 15.16
CA TYR A 142 -22.66 -5.03 15.90
C TYR A 142 -22.92 -4.87 17.40
N TYR A 143 -22.38 -3.81 18.01
CA TYR A 143 -22.50 -3.57 19.45
C TYR A 143 -23.92 -3.19 19.89
N LEU A 144 -24.71 -2.59 18.99
CA LEU A 144 -26.14 -2.34 19.19
C LEU A 144 -27.01 -3.58 18.90
N LYS A 145 -26.41 -4.73 18.56
CA LYS A 145 -27.11 -5.98 18.22
C LYS A 145 -28.04 -5.88 17.00
N VAL A 146 -27.80 -4.91 16.11
CA VAL A 146 -28.49 -4.75 14.82
C VAL A 146 -27.90 -5.69 13.76
N PHE A 147 -26.58 -5.90 13.79
CA PHE A 147 -25.88 -6.81 12.86
C PHE A 147 -25.27 -7.99 13.60
N SER A 148 -25.47 -9.19 13.07
CA SER A 148 -24.81 -10.41 13.56
C SER A 148 -23.37 -10.51 13.05
N TRP A 149 -22.58 -11.41 13.64
CA TRP A 149 -21.22 -11.71 13.18
C TRP A 149 -21.22 -12.17 11.71
N GLU A 150 -22.14 -13.06 11.34
CA GLU A 150 -22.29 -13.58 9.98
C GLU A 150 -22.71 -12.49 9.00
N THR A 151 -23.33 -11.41 9.48
CA THR A 151 -23.66 -10.26 8.63
C THR A 151 -22.42 -9.44 8.32
N ILE A 152 -21.57 -9.21 9.32
CA ILE A 152 -20.32 -8.44 9.17
C ILE A 152 -19.31 -9.18 8.30
N ASP A 153 -19.23 -10.50 8.45
CA ASP A 153 -18.32 -11.36 7.69
C ASP A 153 -18.57 -11.32 6.17
N LYS A 154 -19.76 -10.87 5.75
CA LYS A 154 -20.09 -10.65 4.34
C LYS A 154 -19.41 -9.42 3.74
N PHE A 155 -18.92 -8.51 4.58
CA PHE A 155 -18.38 -7.20 4.21
C PHE A 155 -16.90 -7.04 4.59
N THR A 156 -16.31 -8.01 5.28
CA THR A 156 -14.89 -8.03 5.65
C THR A 156 -14.21 -9.20 4.93
N VAL A 157 -12.87 -9.20 4.88
CA VAL A 157 -12.15 -10.37 4.36
C VAL A 157 -12.05 -11.44 5.43
N ILE A 158 -11.88 -11.01 6.68
CA ILE A 158 -11.89 -11.86 7.86
C ILE A 158 -12.39 -11.04 9.03
N THR A 159 -13.45 -11.52 9.70
CA THR A 159 -13.92 -10.91 10.94
C THR A 159 -13.04 -11.39 12.09
N GLN A 160 -12.49 -10.46 12.88
CA GLN A 160 -11.56 -10.78 13.96
C GLN A 160 -11.84 -9.92 15.19
N MET A 161 -11.57 -10.49 16.38
CA MET A 161 -11.49 -9.74 17.62
C MET A 161 -10.03 -9.36 17.91
N GLY A 162 -9.80 -8.13 18.37
CA GLY A 162 -8.52 -7.63 18.85
C GLY A 162 -8.73 -7.06 20.25
N TRP A 163 -8.06 -7.62 21.26
CA TRP A 163 -8.20 -7.21 22.66
C TRP A 163 -9.65 -7.20 23.18
N GLY A 164 -10.47 -8.14 22.71
CA GLY A 164 -11.89 -8.26 23.07
C GLY A 164 -12.83 -7.30 22.32
N ILE A 165 -12.32 -6.55 21.34
CA ILE A 165 -13.08 -5.60 20.53
C ILE A 165 -13.08 -6.06 19.07
N LEU A 166 -14.19 -5.87 18.36
CA LEU A 166 -14.27 -6.17 16.93
C LEU A 166 -13.26 -5.32 16.15
N ARG A 167 -12.35 -5.94 15.40
CA ARG A 167 -11.34 -5.20 14.62
C ARG A 167 -11.98 -4.49 13.44
N PHE A 168 -11.72 -3.19 13.34
CA PHE A 168 -12.29 -2.35 12.29
C PHE A 168 -11.59 -2.57 10.94
N SER A 169 -12.31 -3.11 9.95
CA SER A 169 -11.72 -3.55 8.67
C SER A 169 -12.70 -3.69 7.48
N PRO A 170 -13.58 -2.71 7.23
CA PRO A 170 -14.55 -2.82 6.12
C PRO A 170 -13.83 -3.07 4.78
N GLY A 171 -14.21 -4.14 4.09
CA GLY A 171 -13.68 -4.51 2.78
C GLY A 171 -12.23 -4.99 2.74
N SER A 172 -11.56 -5.21 3.87
CA SER A 172 -10.14 -5.58 3.87
C SER A 172 -9.78 -6.48 5.06
N TYR A 173 -8.53 -6.92 5.14
CA TYR A 173 -7.99 -7.49 6.37
C TYR A 173 -7.75 -6.37 7.40
N PRO A 174 -7.93 -6.62 8.70
CA PRO A 174 -7.62 -5.62 9.73
C PRO A 174 -6.21 -5.03 9.67
N ASN A 175 -5.21 -5.84 9.32
CA ASN A 175 -3.84 -5.37 9.21
C ASN A 175 -3.65 -4.41 8.03
N GLU A 176 -4.23 -4.75 6.87
CA GLU A 176 -4.23 -3.92 5.67
C GLU A 176 -5.00 -2.62 5.91
N TYR A 177 -6.23 -2.72 6.39
CA TYR A 177 -7.09 -1.56 6.64
C TYR A 177 -6.46 -0.59 7.65
N GLY A 178 -5.82 -1.10 8.71
CA GLY A 178 -5.07 -0.30 9.65
C GLY A 178 -3.98 0.54 8.97
N VAL A 179 -3.18 -0.06 8.08
CA VAL A 179 -2.14 0.67 7.32
C VAL A 179 -2.77 1.70 6.37
N VAL A 180 -3.88 1.39 5.72
CA VAL A 180 -4.59 2.38 4.89
C VAL A 180 -5.11 3.55 5.72
N ALA A 181 -5.71 3.28 6.89
CA ALA A 181 -6.16 4.31 7.82
C ALA A 181 -4.99 5.14 8.35
N SER A 182 -3.84 4.51 8.58
CA SER A 182 -2.59 5.17 8.95
C SER A 182 -2.12 6.13 7.86
N PHE A 183 -2.06 5.66 6.62
CA PHE A 183 -1.71 6.47 5.44
C PHE A 183 -2.65 7.66 5.24
N VAL A 184 -3.97 7.42 5.26
CA VAL A 184 -4.97 8.48 5.09
C VAL A 184 -4.90 9.48 6.25
N SER A 185 -4.72 9.03 7.49
CA SER A 185 -4.49 9.91 8.64
C SER A 185 -3.27 10.80 8.44
N SER A 186 -2.17 10.25 7.91
CA SER A 186 -0.96 11.05 7.60
C SER A 186 -1.22 12.11 6.53
N ILE A 187 -1.99 11.79 5.48
CA ILE A 187 -2.39 12.78 4.46
C ILE A 187 -3.24 13.88 5.08
N LEU A 188 -4.26 13.51 5.85
CA LEU A 188 -5.17 14.47 6.47
C LEU A 188 -4.43 15.38 7.46
N LEU A 189 -3.51 14.83 8.25
CA LEU A 189 -2.65 15.61 9.14
C LEU A 189 -1.75 16.58 8.35
N LEU A 190 -1.14 16.11 7.26
CA LEU A 190 -0.34 16.96 6.38
C LEU A 190 -1.17 18.13 5.83
N LEU A 191 -2.42 17.87 5.40
CA LEU A 191 -3.35 18.89 4.94
C LEU A 191 -3.76 19.87 6.05
N ILE A 192 -3.90 19.40 7.29
CA ILE A 192 -4.20 20.25 8.47
C ILE A 192 -3.03 21.20 8.74
N ILE A 193 -1.81 20.67 8.79
CA ILE A 193 -0.60 21.43 9.10
C ILE A 193 -0.29 22.45 7.99
N GLU A 194 -0.38 22.04 6.73
CA GLU A 194 -0.04 22.86 5.57
C GLU A 194 -1.25 23.63 5.01
N ARG A 195 -2.34 23.75 5.76
CA ARG A 195 -3.61 24.32 5.27
C ARG A 195 -3.49 25.74 4.68
N LYS A 196 -2.55 26.55 5.18
CA LYS A 196 -2.28 27.91 4.67
C LYS A 196 -1.61 27.90 3.28
N ASN A 197 -1.04 26.78 2.86
CA ASN A 197 -0.37 26.64 1.58
C ASN A 197 -1.39 26.29 0.48
N PRO A 198 -1.55 27.11 -0.58
CA PRO A 198 -2.51 26.85 -1.65
C PRO A 198 -2.25 25.53 -2.38
N ALA A 199 -1.00 25.04 -2.41
CA ALA A 199 -0.67 23.75 -3.00
C ALA A 199 -1.33 22.56 -2.29
N PHE A 200 -1.75 22.73 -1.03
CA PHE A 200 -2.33 21.72 -0.16
C PHE A 200 -3.85 21.83 -0.04
N GLN A 201 -4.51 22.58 -0.92
CA GLN A 201 -5.97 22.71 -0.90
C GLN A 201 -6.65 21.63 -1.76
N LEU A 202 -7.43 20.76 -1.10
CA LEU A 202 -8.27 19.75 -1.77
C LEU A 202 -9.75 20.12 -1.86
N GLY A 203 -10.14 21.31 -1.41
CA GLY A 203 -11.54 21.76 -1.38
C GLY A 203 -12.34 21.27 -0.17
N LEU A 204 -11.68 20.69 0.84
CA LEU A 204 -12.32 20.31 2.10
C LEU A 204 -12.40 21.50 3.06
N SER A 205 -13.54 21.67 3.72
CA SER A 205 -13.69 22.67 4.79
C SER A 205 -12.82 22.31 6.00
N LYS A 206 -12.50 23.29 6.85
CA LYS A 206 -11.75 23.04 8.11
C LYS A 206 -12.42 21.94 8.94
N LYS A 207 -13.72 22.10 9.20
CA LYS A 207 -14.51 21.19 10.04
C LYS A 207 -14.53 19.78 9.46
N SER A 208 -14.76 19.67 8.15
CA SER A 208 -14.75 18.39 7.44
C SER A 208 -13.39 17.69 7.53
N LEU A 209 -12.29 18.45 7.42
CA LEU A 209 -10.94 17.90 7.51
C LEU A 209 -10.63 17.33 8.91
N TYR A 210 -10.96 18.06 9.99
CA TYR A 210 -10.78 17.57 11.36
C TYR A 210 -11.70 16.38 11.69
N CYS A 211 -12.96 16.42 11.24
CA CYS A 211 -13.90 15.32 11.41
C CYS A 211 -13.39 14.06 10.68
N PHE A 212 -12.97 14.19 9.42
CA PHE A 212 -12.42 13.07 8.66
C PHE A 212 -11.14 12.53 9.28
N PHE A 213 -10.25 13.41 9.78
CA PHE A 213 -9.07 12.97 10.52
C PHE A 213 -9.45 12.20 11.78
N GLY A 214 -10.38 12.72 12.60
CA GLY A 214 -10.83 12.06 13.83
C GLY A 214 -11.44 10.68 13.59
N LEU A 215 -12.31 10.56 12.58
CA LEU A 215 -12.90 9.27 12.19
C LEU A 215 -11.83 8.30 11.66
N THR A 216 -10.89 8.77 10.83
CA THR A 216 -9.84 7.90 10.28
C THR A 216 -8.88 7.45 11.37
N PHE A 217 -8.48 8.35 12.27
CA PHE A 217 -7.61 8.04 13.39
C PHE A 217 -8.29 7.09 14.38
N GLY A 218 -9.59 7.26 14.62
CA GLY A 218 -10.40 6.29 15.38
C GLY A 218 -10.37 4.90 14.74
N ALA A 219 -10.58 4.80 13.43
CA ALA A 219 -10.50 3.53 12.71
C ALA A 219 -9.08 2.91 12.73
N LEU A 220 -8.03 3.74 12.68
CA LEU A 220 -6.65 3.29 12.88
C LEU A 220 -6.51 2.60 14.25
N LEU A 221 -6.96 3.23 15.34
CA LEU A 221 -6.91 2.65 16.68
C LEU A 221 -7.77 1.37 16.81
N LEU A 222 -8.96 1.36 16.21
CA LEU A 222 -9.87 0.21 16.24
C LEU A 222 -9.42 -0.94 15.33
N SER A 223 -8.48 -0.72 14.42
CA SER A 223 -7.87 -1.79 13.62
C SER A 223 -6.95 -2.69 14.44
N THR A 224 -6.47 -2.21 15.60
CA THR A 224 -5.58 -2.91 16.53
C THR A 224 -4.31 -3.48 15.88
N THR A 225 -3.78 -2.80 14.85
CA THR A 225 -2.65 -3.28 14.04
C THR A 225 -1.34 -2.59 14.43
N ARG A 226 -0.41 -3.34 15.04
CA ARG A 226 0.93 -2.83 15.45
C ARG A 226 1.69 -2.17 14.28
N ALA A 227 1.68 -2.81 13.11
CA ALA A 227 2.31 -2.30 11.89
C ALA A 227 1.78 -0.93 11.48
N ALA A 228 0.46 -0.72 11.59
CA ALA A 228 -0.18 0.54 11.24
C ALA A 228 0.25 1.69 12.16
N TYR A 229 0.41 1.41 13.46
CA TYR A 229 0.88 2.38 14.44
C TYR A 229 2.34 2.76 14.20
N LEU A 230 3.22 1.77 14.03
CA LEU A 230 4.63 2.01 13.75
C LEU A 230 4.80 2.83 12.46
N SER A 231 4.05 2.47 11.44
CA SER A 231 4.02 3.20 10.18
C SER A 231 3.51 4.64 10.34
N PHE A 232 2.49 4.86 11.18
CA PHE A 232 2.00 6.20 11.52
C PHE A 232 3.10 7.03 12.21
N VAL A 233 3.83 6.44 13.15
CA VAL A 233 4.93 7.10 13.86
C VAL A 233 6.02 7.54 12.89
N PHE A 234 6.46 6.68 11.97
CA PHE A 234 7.44 7.07 10.95
C PHE A 234 6.92 8.18 10.03
N ALA A 235 5.64 8.12 9.64
CA ALA A 235 5.01 9.17 8.86
C ALA A 235 4.93 10.51 9.63
N LEU A 236 4.64 10.48 10.94
CA LEU A 236 4.67 11.65 11.81
C LEU A 236 6.07 12.25 11.87
N LEU A 237 7.10 11.44 12.12
CA LEU A 237 8.50 11.88 12.12
C LEU A 237 8.85 12.59 10.81
N TYR A 238 8.48 12.01 9.67
CA TYR A 238 8.67 12.64 8.37
C TYR A 238 7.93 13.98 8.24
N ILE A 239 6.64 14.04 8.58
CA ILE A 239 5.84 15.28 8.54
C ILE A 239 6.45 16.37 9.44
N PHE A 240 6.98 15.99 10.60
CA PHE A 240 7.64 16.91 11.52
C PHE A 240 8.96 17.42 10.94
N CYS A 241 9.79 16.57 10.34
CA CYS A 241 11.04 16.98 9.70
C CYS A 241 10.82 18.00 8.57
N ILE A 242 9.70 17.93 7.84
CA ILE A 242 9.42 18.81 6.70
C ILE A 242 8.61 20.07 7.05
N SER A 243 7.94 20.10 8.22
CA SER A 243 7.10 21.23 8.64
C SER A 243 7.93 22.28 9.38
N LYS A 244 7.95 23.52 8.87
CA LYS A 244 8.65 24.64 9.51
C LYS A 244 7.97 25.11 10.80
N SER A 245 6.67 24.86 10.96
CA SER A 245 5.83 25.50 11.98
C SER A 245 5.87 24.80 13.35
N PHE A 246 6.56 23.67 13.49
CA PHE A 246 6.16 22.64 14.47
C PHE A 246 7.29 22.09 15.35
N ARG A 247 8.44 22.78 15.50
CA ARG A 247 9.50 22.36 16.46
C ARG A 247 9.00 22.15 17.92
N TYR A 248 7.89 22.77 18.31
CA TYR A 248 7.25 22.60 19.63
C TYR A 248 6.15 21.55 19.65
N LEU A 249 5.54 21.25 18.50
CA LEU A 249 4.51 20.22 18.37
C LEU A 249 5.11 18.81 18.23
N SER A 250 6.38 18.69 17.82
CA SER A 250 7.12 17.42 17.89
C SER A 250 7.26 16.94 19.34
N PHE A 251 7.41 17.85 20.32
CA PHE A 251 7.37 17.51 21.74
C PHE A 251 5.97 17.10 22.19
N LEU A 252 4.91 17.74 21.68
CA LEU A 252 3.52 17.37 21.95
C LEU A 252 3.10 16.05 21.27
N GLY A 253 3.65 15.73 20.10
CA GLY A 253 3.45 14.47 19.40
C GLY A 253 4.19 13.32 20.07
N LEU A 254 5.44 13.56 20.51
CA LEU A 254 6.18 12.63 21.36
C LEU A 254 5.46 12.43 22.70
N ALA A 255 4.98 13.52 23.31
CA ALA A 255 4.18 13.48 24.53
C ALA A 255 2.83 12.78 24.31
N ALA A 256 2.17 12.93 23.17
CA ALA A 256 0.92 12.23 22.86
C ALA A 256 1.15 10.73 22.62
N VAL A 257 2.28 10.35 22.01
CA VAL A 257 2.71 8.94 21.91
C VAL A 257 3.03 8.41 23.30
N MET A 258 3.75 9.17 24.14
CA MET A 258 4.03 8.80 25.53
C MET A 258 2.76 8.76 26.39
N ILE A 259 1.80 9.66 26.20
CA ILE A 259 0.50 9.68 26.87
C ILE A 259 -0.35 8.52 26.36
N PHE A 260 -0.29 8.16 25.08
CA PHE A 260 -0.93 6.94 24.57
C PHE A 260 -0.36 5.69 25.24
N PHE A 261 0.98 5.60 25.38
CA PHE A 261 1.62 4.54 26.15
C PHE A 261 1.29 4.61 27.66
N MET A 262 1.16 5.78 28.26
CA MET A 262 0.79 5.99 29.68
C MET A 262 -0.69 5.75 29.98
N VAL A 263 -1.61 6.06 29.06
CA VAL A 263 -3.05 5.78 29.19
C VAL A 263 -3.32 4.31 28.92
N MET A 264 -2.49 3.66 28.10
CA MET A 264 -2.37 2.22 28.10
C MET A 264 -1.71 1.68 29.38
N GLY A 265 -1.32 2.53 30.35
CA GLY A 265 -0.59 2.28 31.61
C GLY A 265 -1.10 1.12 32.46
N ASP A 266 -2.41 1.06 32.72
CA ASP A 266 -2.99 -0.05 33.50
C ASP A 266 -3.04 -1.36 32.71
N ARG A 267 -2.84 -1.26 31.38
CA ARG A 267 -2.55 -2.39 30.49
C ARG A 267 -1.09 -2.37 30.03
N LEU A 268 -0.22 -1.56 30.61
CA LEU A 268 1.20 -1.50 30.27
C LEU A 268 1.90 -2.69 30.89
N GLU A 269 1.41 -3.22 32.02
CA GLU A 269 1.77 -4.58 32.44
C GLU A 269 1.35 -5.59 31.39
N LEU A 270 0.13 -5.56 30.84
CA LEU A 270 -0.28 -6.49 29.77
C LEU A 270 0.50 -6.26 28.46
N VAL A 271 0.83 -5.02 28.10
CA VAL A 271 1.56 -4.67 26.88
C VAL A 271 3.05 -4.95 27.05
N MET A 272 3.64 -4.66 28.22
CA MET A 272 5.01 -5.04 28.56
C MET A 272 5.10 -6.52 28.83
N GLU A 273 4.07 -7.19 29.32
CA GLU A 273 3.97 -8.65 29.40
C GLU A 273 3.85 -9.21 28.00
N ILE A 274 3.00 -8.68 27.10
CA ILE A 274 2.97 -9.08 25.68
C ILE A 274 4.31 -8.81 25.00
N LEU A 275 4.96 -7.67 25.25
CA LEU A 275 6.25 -7.33 24.65
C LEU A 275 7.38 -8.16 25.24
N THR A 276 7.42 -8.40 26.55
CA THR A 276 8.46 -9.20 27.24
C THR A 276 8.20 -10.71 27.15
N SER A 277 6.96 -11.17 27.03
CA SER A 277 6.57 -12.55 26.69
C SER A 277 6.83 -12.85 25.21
N SER A 278 6.77 -11.83 24.33
CA SER A 278 7.31 -11.95 22.97
C SER A 278 8.85 -12.13 22.94
N PHE A 279 9.56 -11.78 24.03
CA PHE A 279 11.02 -11.96 24.16
C PHE A 279 11.44 -13.08 25.13
N LYS A 280 10.53 -13.63 25.93
CA LYS A 280 10.75 -14.81 26.79
C LYS A 280 10.00 -16.00 26.19
N PRO A 281 10.68 -16.92 25.47
CA PRO A 281 10.04 -18.06 24.81
C PRO A 281 9.40 -19.09 25.75
N SER A 282 9.48 -18.88 27.06
CA SER A 282 9.05 -19.85 28.05
C SER A 282 7.70 -19.46 28.67
N TYR A 283 6.70 -20.29 28.36
CA TYR A 283 5.47 -20.58 29.12
C TYR A 283 4.10 -20.06 28.67
N TYR A 284 3.95 -18.91 28.00
CA TYR A 284 2.65 -18.52 27.44
C TYR A 284 2.79 -18.05 25.99
N LYS A 285 2.33 -18.90 25.07
CA LYS A 285 2.39 -18.74 23.62
C LYS A 285 1.72 -17.42 23.17
N ASP A 286 2.48 -16.39 22.83
CA ASP A 286 2.01 -15.42 21.82
C ASP A 286 2.01 -16.17 20.48
N VAL A 287 0.94 -16.94 20.25
CA VAL A 287 0.76 -17.83 19.10
C VAL A 287 1.06 -17.06 17.80
N SER A 288 0.74 -15.76 17.73
CA SER A 288 1.03 -14.96 16.54
C SER A 288 2.51 -14.68 16.32
N MET A 289 3.32 -14.46 17.36
CA MET A 289 4.76 -14.20 17.18
C MET A 289 5.52 -15.51 16.94
N GLN A 290 5.17 -16.57 17.67
CA GLN A 290 5.75 -17.89 17.48
C GLN A 290 5.49 -18.41 16.05
N LEU A 291 4.26 -18.35 15.56
CA LEU A 291 3.94 -18.74 14.18
C LEU A 291 4.75 -17.95 13.14
N ARG A 292 4.99 -16.65 13.38
CA ARG A 292 5.83 -15.84 12.47
C ARG A 292 7.28 -16.29 12.49
N LEU A 293 7.84 -16.57 13.66
CA LEU A 293 9.21 -17.08 13.77
C LEU A 293 9.35 -18.45 13.12
N GLU A 294 8.35 -19.32 13.29
CA GLU A 294 8.27 -20.62 12.61
C GLU A 294 8.24 -20.44 11.08
N HIS A 295 7.37 -19.59 10.55
CA HIS A 295 7.32 -19.31 9.11
C HIS A 295 8.59 -18.61 8.58
N TRP A 296 9.26 -17.79 9.39
CA TRP A 296 10.56 -17.21 9.03
C TRP A 296 11.62 -18.29 8.95
N GLN A 297 11.66 -19.20 9.92
CA GLN A 297 12.57 -20.34 9.90
C GLN A 297 12.30 -21.24 8.69
N GLU A 298 11.04 -21.58 8.40
CA GLU A 298 10.65 -22.33 7.21
C GLU A 298 11.10 -21.64 5.91
N SER A 299 11.01 -20.32 5.86
CA SER A 299 11.47 -19.53 4.70
C SER A 299 12.99 -19.57 4.56
N LEU A 300 13.72 -19.49 5.67
CA LEU A 300 15.18 -19.63 5.69
C LEU A 300 15.62 -21.04 5.29
N ASP A 301 14.93 -22.07 5.76
CA ASP A 301 15.20 -23.47 5.41
C ASP A 301 14.90 -23.72 3.93
N ALA A 302 13.83 -23.14 3.40
CA ALA A 302 13.51 -23.15 1.98
C ALA A 302 14.63 -22.48 1.15
N PHE A 303 15.15 -21.33 1.60
CA PHE A 303 16.28 -20.67 0.96
C PHE A 303 17.55 -21.54 1.02
N ASN A 304 17.86 -22.14 2.17
CA ASN A 304 19.02 -23.01 2.33
C ASN A 304 18.95 -24.24 1.42
N THR A 305 17.74 -24.74 1.15
CA THR A 305 17.51 -25.86 0.23
C THR A 305 17.65 -25.44 -1.24
N PHE A 306 17.19 -24.23 -1.59
CA PHE A 306 17.20 -23.71 -2.97
C PHE A 306 17.83 -22.31 -3.07
N PRO A 307 19.13 -22.13 -2.73
CA PRO A 307 19.70 -20.79 -2.51
C PRO A 307 19.79 -19.94 -3.78
N LEU A 308 19.98 -20.57 -4.94
CA LEU A 308 20.15 -19.84 -6.20
C LEU A 308 18.81 -19.43 -6.83
N PHE A 309 17.85 -20.35 -6.88
CA PHE A 309 16.60 -20.20 -7.64
C PHE A 309 15.37 -19.96 -6.75
N GLY A 310 15.52 -20.08 -5.43
CA GLY A 310 14.44 -20.02 -4.48
C GLY A 310 13.48 -21.20 -4.58
N ARG A 311 12.44 -21.15 -3.75
CA ARG A 311 11.39 -22.17 -3.69
C ARG A 311 10.30 -21.99 -4.76
N GLY A 312 10.30 -20.89 -5.51
CA GLY A 312 9.23 -20.56 -6.47
C GLY A 312 8.51 -19.28 -6.10
N PHE A 313 8.29 -18.36 -7.05
CA PHE A 313 7.47 -17.16 -6.79
C PHE A 313 6.03 -17.53 -6.41
N GLY A 314 5.54 -16.96 -5.31
CA GLY A 314 4.21 -17.18 -4.75
C GLY A 314 4.01 -18.52 -4.03
N THR A 315 5.08 -19.26 -3.71
CA THR A 315 5.02 -20.56 -3.03
C THR A 315 5.03 -20.48 -1.51
N LEU A 316 5.46 -19.36 -0.94
CA LEU A 316 5.44 -19.13 0.49
C LEU A 316 4.22 -18.26 0.84
N PHE A 317 3.61 -18.57 1.97
CA PHE A 317 2.41 -17.92 2.45
C PHE A 317 2.59 -17.66 3.95
N TYR A 318 1.93 -16.63 4.48
CA TYR A 318 1.93 -16.34 5.91
C TYR A 318 3.30 -16.04 6.55
N VAL A 319 4.34 -15.75 5.77
CA VAL A 319 5.66 -15.32 6.28
C VAL A 319 5.54 -14.01 7.07
N HIS A 320 4.52 -13.19 6.79
CA HIS A 320 4.32 -11.87 7.41
C HIS A 320 5.57 -10.97 7.34
N ASN A 321 6.39 -11.14 6.31
CA ASN A 321 7.51 -10.30 5.94
C ASN A 321 7.80 -10.51 4.45
N VAL A 322 7.30 -9.61 3.60
CA VAL A 322 7.44 -9.68 2.13
C VAL A 322 8.90 -9.77 1.71
N TYR A 323 9.85 -9.18 2.45
CA TYR A 323 11.26 -9.25 2.08
C TYR A 323 11.84 -10.65 2.28
N ILE A 324 11.54 -11.29 3.42
CA ILE A 324 11.96 -12.67 3.68
C ILE A 324 11.27 -13.62 2.69
N GLU A 325 9.98 -13.40 2.46
CA GLU A 325 9.17 -14.15 1.49
C GLU A 325 9.80 -14.08 0.09
N LEU A 326 9.98 -12.87 -0.47
CA LEU A 326 10.61 -12.70 -1.78
C LEU A 326 12.02 -13.27 -1.84
N PHE A 327 12.80 -13.13 -0.76
CA PHE A 327 14.16 -13.67 -0.71
C PHE A 327 14.18 -15.19 -0.81
N ALA A 328 13.30 -15.88 -0.07
CA ALA A 328 13.21 -17.33 -0.09
C ALA A 328 12.52 -17.88 -1.36
N GLU A 329 11.55 -17.14 -1.92
CA GLU A 329 10.85 -17.52 -3.14
C GLU A 329 11.69 -17.35 -4.41
N LEU A 330 12.44 -16.26 -4.50
CA LEU A 330 13.22 -15.89 -5.68
C LEU A 330 14.68 -16.37 -5.63
N GLY A 331 15.19 -16.73 -4.45
CA GLY A 331 16.61 -17.04 -4.27
C GLY A 331 17.54 -15.89 -4.66
N LEU A 332 18.83 -16.18 -4.71
CA LEU A 332 19.85 -15.18 -5.02
C LEU A 332 19.71 -14.61 -6.43
N ILE A 333 19.46 -15.45 -7.44
CA ILE A 333 19.39 -15.01 -8.84
C ILE A 333 18.19 -14.08 -9.06
N GLY A 334 17.01 -14.44 -8.55
CA GLY A 334 15.82 -13.61 -8.69
C GLY A 334 15.93 -12.30 -7.90
N CYS A 335 16.53 -12.32 -6.71
CA CYS A 335 16.80 -11.11 -5.94
C CYS A 335 17.79 -10.18 -6.65
N LEU A 336 18.89 -10.71 -7.18
CA LEU A 336 19.85 -9.93 -7.96
C LEU A 336 19.24 -9.38 -9.25
N THR A 337 18.37 -10.14 -9.90
CA THR A 337 17.59 -9.70 -11.06
C THR A 337 16.72 -8.50 -10.68
N LEU A 338 15.91 -8.63 -9.63
CA LEU A 338 15.05 -7.55 -9.13
C LEU A 338 15.87 -6.31 -8.74
N LEU A 339 16.99 -6.49 -8.03
CA LEU A 339 17.88 -5.41 -7.62
C LEU A 339 18.51 -4.71 -8.83
N PHE A 340 19.07 -5.47 -9.77
CA PHE A 340 19.70 -4.93 -10.97
C PHE A 340 18.73 -4.09 -11.80
N PHE A 341 17.53 -4.62 -12.08
CA PHE A 341 16.53 -3.90 -12.86
C PHE A 341 15.91 -2.74 -12.08
N GLY A 342 15.76 -2.86 -10.75
CA GLY A 342 15.37 -1.75 -9.88
C GLY A 342 16.39 -0.61 -9.89
N LEU A 343 17.68 -0.93 -9.83
CA LEU A 343 18.76 0.06 -9.94
C LEU A 343 18.82 0.68 -11.33
N ALA A 344 18.72 -0.11 -12.40
CA ALA A 344 18.65 0.40 -13.77
C ALA A 344 17.46 1.36 -13.93
N TYR A 345 16.30 1.02 -13.35
CA TYR A 345 15.13 1.88 -13.33
C TYR A 345 15.39 3.19 -12.57
N PHE A 346 16.03 3.10 -11.40
CA PHE A 346 16.42 4.27 -10.61
C PHE A 346 17.36 5.21 -11.39
N PHE A 347 18.42 4.67 -11.99
CA PHE A 347 19.39 5.46 -12.76
C PHE A 347 18.77 6.08 -14.02
N GLN A 348 17.87 5.36 -14.69
CA GLN A 348 17.14 5.88 -15.86
C GLN A 348 16.27 7.10 -15.50
N HIS A 349 15.81 7.19 -14.24
CA HIS A 349 14.86 8.21 -13.78
C HIS A 349 15.38 9.06 -12.60
N GLN A 350 16.71 9.13 -12.42
CA GLN A 350 17.31 9.73 -11.23
C GLN A 350 16.92 11.20 -10.98
N ILE A 351 16.68 11.98 -12.04
CA ILE A 351 16.33 13.40 -11.92
C ILE A 351 14.91 13.53 -11.37
N GLU A 352 13.98 12.78 -11.94
CA GLU A 352 12.58 12.75 -11.56
C GLU A 352 12.43 12.19 -10.14
N ILE A 353 13.22 11.19 -9.77
CA ILE A 353 13.29 10.67 -8.40
C ILE A 353 13.79 11.74 -7.43
N LYS A 354 14.86 12.48 -7.78
CA LYS A 354 15.32 13.61 -6.98
C LYS A 354 14.23 14.68 -6.81
N LYS A 355 13.37 14.94 -7.80
CA LYS A 355 12.22 15.86 -7.67
C LYS A 355 11.20 15.39 -6.63
N VAL A 356 10.97 14.08 -6.54
CA VAL A 356 10.03 13.51 -5.57
C VAL A 356 10.56 13.67 -4.15
N PHE A 357 11.83 13.33 -3.91
CA PHE A 357 12.40 13.28 -2.57
C PHE A 357 13.03 14.60 -2.08
N LEU A 358 13.48 15.47 -2.99
CA LEU A 358 14.19 16.70 -2.65
C LEU A 358 13.36 17.95 -2.98
N LYS A 359 12.97 18.67 -1.93
CA LYS A 359 12.17 19.90 -2.03
C LYS A 359 12.71 20.93 -3.02
N ARG A 360 14.05 21.07 -3.13
CA ARG A 360 14.72 22.04 -4.00
C ARG A 360 14.35 21.87 -5.49
N TRP A 361 13.91 20.69 -5.88
CA TRP A 361 13.68 20.32 -7.28
C TRP A 361 12.20 20.24 -7.65
N ALA A 362 11.30 20.39 -6.67
CA ALA A 362 9.85 20.29 -6.87
C ALA A 362 9.24 21.68 -7.11
N SER A 363 8.34 21.76 -8.09
CA SER A 363 7.47 22.94 -8.23
C SER A 363 6.52 23.04 -7.04
N THR A 364 6.08 24.26 -6.70
CA THR A 364 5.14 24.49 -5.58
C THR A 364 3.87 23.66 -5.72
N GLU A 365 3.38 23.45 -6.94
CA GLU A 365 2.17 22.66 -7.21
C GLU A 365 2.33 21.16 -6.96
N GLU A 366 3.54 20.63 -7.15
CA GLU A 366 3.88 19.20 -6.99
C GLU A 366 4.25 18.83 -5.55
N LEU A 367 4.60 19.81 -4.70
CA LEU A 367 5.03 19.58 -3.32
C LEU A 367 4.06 18.69 -2.55
N PHE A 368 2.75 18.91 -2.67
CA PHE A 368 1.74 18.10 -2.00
C PHE A 368 1.80 16.65 -2.46
N SER A 369 1.70 16.39 -3.77
CA SER A 369 1.68 15.04 -4.32
C SER A 369 2.98 14.28 -4.03
N ASN A 370 4.13 14.96 -4.08
CA ASN A 370 5.42 14.34 -3.76
C ASN A 370 5.50 13.92 -2.29
N ARG A 371 5.02 14.76 -1.36
CA ARG A 371 4.95 14.39 0.06
C ARG A 371 4.00 13.21 0.31
N VAL A 372 2.88 13.15 -0.40
CA VAL A 372 1.95 12.00 -0.32
C VAL A 372 2.61 10.72 -0.84
N ILE A 373 3.42 10.79 -1.91
CA ILE A 373 4.19 9.65 -2.41
C ILE A 373 5.20 9.18 -1.36
N VAL A 374 5.95 10.09 -0.73
CA VAL A 374 6.93 9.72 0.33
C VAL A 374 6.23 9.10 1.53
N LEU A 375 5.11 9.67 1.98
CA LEU A 375 4.26 9.05 3.00
C LEU A 375 3.84 7.65 2.57
N GLY A 376 3.37 7.49 1.33
CA GLY A 376 3.00 6.20 0.76
C GLY A 376 4.11 5.16 0.86
N PHE A 377 5.34 5.52 0.49
CA PHE A 377 6.51 4.63 0.62
C PHE A 377 6.81 4.25 2.07
N ILE A 378 6.74 5.20 3.02
CA ILE A 378 6.91 4.90 4.45
C ILE A 378 5.90 3.81 4.87
N HIS A 379 4.64 3.94 4.46
CA HIS A 379 3.59 2.99 4.78
C HIS A 379 3.77 1.63 4.11
N ILE A 380 4.12 1.61 2.83
CA ILE A 380 4.33 0.37 2.08
C ILE A 380 5.53 -0.41 2.63
N PHE A 381 6.66 0.25 2.86
CA PHE A 381 7.86 -0.44 3.34
C PHE A 381 7.72 -0.93 4.77
N SER A 382 7.04 -0.18 5.64
CA SER A 382 6.72 -0.61 7.01
C SER A 382 5.75 -1.79 7.01
N PHE A 383 4.77 -1.79 6.10
CA PHE A 383 3.82 -2.88 5.95
C PHE A 383 4.48 -4.15 5.38
N ALA A 384 5.32 -4.00 4.35
CA ALA A 384 6.07 -5.10 3.77
C ALA A 384 6.99 -5.80 4.79
N LEU A 385 7.54 -5.06 5.76
CA LEU A 385 8.36 -5.63 6.83
C LEU A 385 7.57 -6.52 7.80
N THR A 386 6.26 -6.32 7.90
CA THR A 386 5.43 -6.89 8.98
C THR A 386 4.22 -7.67 8.49
N ASN A 387 4.06 -7.81 7.17
CA ASN A 387 2.95 -8.52 6.56
C ASN A 387 3.35 -9.22 5.25
N HIS A 388 2.41 -9.93 4.61
CA HIS A 388 2.65 -10.87 3.50
C HIS A 388 1.92 -10.53 2.19
N ASN A 389 1.42 -9.30 2.00
CA ASN A 389 0.62 -8.98 0.80
C ASN A 389 1.29 -7.95 -0.11
N ILE A 390 1.96 -8.43 -1.15
CA ILE A 390 2.54 -7.60 -2.22
C ILE A 390 1.46 -6.95 -3.12
N ASN A 391 0.29 -7.60 -3.26
CA ASN A 391 -0.82 -7.16 -4.12
C ASN A 391 -1.76 -6.17 -3.41
N HIS A 392 -1.28 -5.51 -2.36
CA HIS A 392 -2.07 -4.56 -1.60
C HIS A 392 -2.31 -3.27 -2.40
N HIS A 393 -3.57 -2.83 -2.53
CA HIS A 393 -3.95 -1.69 -3.38
C HIS A 393 -3.20 -0.38 -3.08
N LEU A 394 -2.82 -0.13 -1.82
CA LEU A 394 -2.01 1.04 -1.46
C LEU A 394 -0.65 1.03 -2.16
N THR A 395 -0.03 -0.14 -2.28
CA THR A 395 1.25 -0.33 -3.00
C THR A 395 1.12 0.18 -4.41
N TRP A 396 0.09 -0.28 -5.11
CA TRP A 396 -0.13 0.04 -6.51
C TRP A 396 -0.61 1.48 -6.74
N MET A 397 -1.40 2.04 -5.83
CA MET A 397 -1.78 3.45 -5.88
C MET A 397 -0.56 4.37 -5.75
N VAL A 398 0.33 4.11 -4.78
CA VAL A 398 1.55 4.91 -4.60
C VAL A 398 2.50 4.69 -5.77
N PHE A 399 2.62 3.45 -6.27
CA PHE A 399 3.40 3.14 -7.46
C PHE A 399 2.90 3.92 -8.68
N LEU A 400 1.58 3.98 -8.91
CA LEU A 400 0.98 4.81 -9.96
C LEU A 400 1.35 6.29 -9.80
N LEU A 401 1.12 6.88 -8.61
CA LEU A 401 1.44 8.28 -8.34
C LEU A 401 2.92 8.61 -8.55
N PHE A 402 3.81 7.68 -8.18
CA PHE A 402 5.24 7.80 -8.38
C PHE A 402 5.59 7.79 -9.88
N ASN A 403 5.17 6.75 -10.60
CA ASN A 403 5.45 6.57 -12.03
C ASN A 403 4.87 7.68 -12.92
N MET A 404 3.72 8.23 -12.55
CA MET A 404 3.16 9.43 -13.17
C MET A 404 4.16 10.59 -13.23
N GLY A 405 5.02 10.76 -12.20
CA GLY A 405 6.07 11.78 -12.20
C GLY A 405 7.26 11.44 -13.12
N LEU A 406 7.57 10.16 -13.28
CA LEU A 406 8.74 9.69 -14.04
C LEU A 406 8.52 9.76 -15.57
N PHE A 407 7.27 9.71 -16.00
CA PHE A 407 6.91 9.72 -17.43
C PHE A 407 6.42 11.08 -17.94
N ALA A 408 6.37 12.11 -17.10
CA ALA A 408 5.99 13.45 -17.51
C ALA A 408 6.84 13.93 -18.70
N ARG A 409 6.19 14.41 -19.77
CA ARG A 409 6.90 15.02 -20.88
C ARG A 409 7.55 16.32 -20.40
N LYS A 410 8.82 16.53 -20.77
CA LYS A 410 9.42 17.86 -20.64
C LYS A 410 8.63 18.80 -21.55
N PRO A 411 8.22 19.98 -21.07
CA PRO A 411 7.66 20.99 -21.97
C PRO A 411 8.69 21.24 -23.08
N ASP A 412 8.23 21.22 -24.32
CA ASP A 412 9.09 21.41 -25.48
C ASP A 412 9.57 22.86 -25.47
N THR A 413 10.79 23.07 -24.96
CA THR A 413 11.37 24.42 -24.82
C THR A 413 11.70 25.04 -26.17
N SER A 414 11.70 24.24 -27.26
CA SER A 414 11.94 24.71 -28.62
C SER A 414 10.86 25.67 -29.13
N LEU A 415 9.60 25.52 -28.68
CA LEU A 415 8.48 26.39 -29.08
C LEU A 415 8.39 27.70 -28.28
N GLN A 416 9.25 27.91 -27.27
CA GLN A 416 9.28 29.13 -26.46
C GLN A 416 10.38 30.12 -26.88
N GLN A 417 11.18 29.79 -27.89
CA GLN A 417 12.23 30.67 -28.41
C GLN A 417 11.82 31.47 -29.66
N GLU A 418 10.60 31.26 -30.18
CA GLU A 418 10.07 31.96 -31.37
C GLU A 418 8.95 32.98 -31.05
N SER A 419 8.74 33.30 -29.77
CA SER A 419 7.83 34.36 -29.28
C SER A 419 8.60 35.35 -28.42
#